data_AF-A0A1H4GC79-F1
#
_entry.id   AF-A0A1H4GC79-F1
#
_cell.length_a   1.000
_cell.length_b   1.000
_cell.length_c   1.000
_cell.angle_alpha   90.00
_cell.angle_beta   90.00
_cell.angle_gamma   90.00
#
_symmetry.space_group_name_H-M   'P 1'
#
loop_
_entity.id
_entity.type
_entity.pdbx_description
1 polymer ?
#
loop_
_entity_poly.entity_id
_entity_poly.type
_entity_poly.pdbx_seq_one_letter_code
_entity_poly.pdbx_strand_id
1 'polypeptide(L)'
;MYRNPRRNRGYFWNVERCGTGPGMWWDSRRLLNETKAALASKKFDGKSLFLGIANTMPPGMDTTQAVSDTSGNNGHIRAILALDKAISSRPGTGLKYTCKFYNDDDHSSVPLIAEYDALHFLYKGFGDKLKALQKK
;
A
#
# COMPACT_ATOMS: atom_id res chain seq x y z
N MET A 1 5.50 32.25 -18.81
CA MET A 1 5.43 31.61 -17.47
C MET A 1 5.00 30.16 -17.63
N TYR A 2 5.94 29.21 -17.48
CA TYR A 2 5.64 27.77 -17.56
C TYR A 2 4.83 27.32 -16.33
N ARG A 3 3.56 26.92 -16.53
CA ARG A 3 2.82 26.10 -15.56
C ARG A 3 3.19 24.64 -15.78
N ASN A 4 4.05 24.11 -14.92
CA ASN A 4 4.39 22.68 -14.88
C ASN A 4 3.24 21.90 -14.17
N PRO A 5 2.40 21.13 -14.88
CA PRO A 5 1.28 20.45 -14.26
C PRO A 5 1.73 19.10 -13.69
N ARG A 6 1.62 18.96 -12.37
CA ARG A 6 1.49 17.70 -11.63
C ARG A 6 2.76 16.82 -11.61
N ARG A 7 3.66 17.15 -10.69
CA ARG A 7 4.59 16.19 -10.10
C ARG A 7 3.79 14.99 -9.55
N ASN A 8 3.98 13.82 -10.17
CA ASN A 8 3.56 12.52 -9.67
C ASN A 8 4.33 12.24 -8.37
N ARG A 9 3.87 12.82 -7.25
CA ARG A 9 4.38 12.45 -5.91
C ARG A 9 3.72 11.13 -5.56
N GLY A 10 4.22 10.05 -6.15
CA GLY A 10 3.95 8.69 -5.69
C GLY A 10 4.53 8.53 -4.30
N TYR A 11 3.73 8.06 -3.36
CA TYR A 11 4.25 7.65 -2.06
C TYR A 11 4.37 6.13 -2.14
N PHE A 12 5.60 5.64 -2.02
CA PHE A 12 5.87 4.25 -1.75
C PHE A 12 5.74 4.04 -0.24
N TRP A 13 4.91 3.09 0.17
CA TRP A 13 4.74 2.71 1.56
C TRP A 13 5.13 1.24 1.71
N ASN A 14 6.32 1.01 2.26
CA ASN A 14 6.63 -0.25 2.91
C ASN A 14 6.08 -0.17 4.33
N VAL A 15 5.15 -1.05 4.69
CA VAL A 15 4.81 -1.27 6.10
C VAL A 15 5.88 -2.20 6.65
N GLU A 16 7.00 -1.61 7.08
CA GLU A 16 7.94 -2.29 7.95
C GLU A 16 7.96 -1.60 9.31
N ARG A 17 7.69 -2.39 10.36
CA ARG A 17 8.72 -2.77 11.34
C ARG A 17 8.18 -3.90 12.22
N CYS A 18 8.85 -5.06 12.25
CA CYS A 18 8.75 -6.02 13.34
C CYS A 18 9.82 -5.62 14.36
N GLY A 19 9.39 -4.91 15.40
CA GLY A 19 10.18 -4.73 16.62
C GLY A 19 9.37 -5.36 17.74
N THR A 20 9.93 -6.35 18.41
CA THR A 20 9.46 -6.89 19.68
C THR A 20 9.42 -5.78 20.74
N GLY A 21 8.36 -4.97 20.68
CA GLY A 21 8.05 -3.88 21.60
C GLY A 21 6.56 -3.52 21.46
N PRO A 22 5.86 -3.20 22.55
CA PRO A 22 4.41 -2.98 22.58
C PRO A 22 3.91 -1.75 21.77
N GLY A 23 4.79 -1.05 21.04
CA GLY A 23 4.52 0.26 20.43
C GLY A 23 3.98 0.27 18.99
N MET A 24 4.09 -0.81 18.21
CA MET A 24 3.86 -0.71 16.74
C MET A 24 2.60 -1.37 16.19
N TRP A 25 1.93 -2.21 16.97
CA TRP A 25 0.52 -2.55 16.69
C TRP A 25 -0.39 -1.31 16.73
N TRP A 26 0.00 -0.32 17.54
CA TRP A 26 -0.67 0.97 17.63
C TRP A 26 -0.58 1.76 16.31
N ASP A 27 0.52 1.62 15.56
CA ASP A 27 0.76 2.36 14.32
C ASP A 27 -0.14 1.87 13.18
N SER A 28 -0.31 0.55 12.99
CA SER A 28 -1.18 0.03 11.93
C SER A 28 -2.66 0.39 12.15
N ARG A 29 -3.13 0.40 13.41
CA ARG A 29 -4.49 0.84 13.76
C ARG A 29 -4.67 2.34 13.59
N ARG A 30 -3.68 3.13 14.00
CA ARG A 30 -3.68 4.57 13.81
C ARG A 30 -3.66 4.93 12.34
N LEU A 31 -2.77 4.32 11.55
CA LEU A 31 -2.68 4.47 10.10
C LEU A 31 -4.01 4.10 9.42
N LEU A 32 -4.65 3.00 9.84
CA LEU A 32 -5.97 2.62 9.34
C LEU A 32 -7.02 3.70 9.61
N ASN A 33 -7.05 4.23 10.83
CA ASN A 33 -8.01 5.26 11.22
C ASN A 33 -7.77 6.58 10.49
N GLU A 34 -6.51 7.02 10.41
CA GLU A 34 -6.10 8.22 9.68
C GLU A 34 -6.39 8.08 8.18
N THR A 35 -6.16 6.89 7.60
CA THR A 35 -6.48 6.60 6.20
C THR A 35 -7.99 6.67 5.97
N LYS A 36 -8.80 6.05 6.83
CA LYS A 36 -10.27 6.14 6.75
C LYS A 36 -10.76 7.60 6.81
N ALA A 37 -10.21 8.39 7.71
CA ALA A 37 -10.55 9.82 7.84
C ALA A 37 -10.12 10.63 6.60
N ALA A 38 -8.91 10.39 6.08
CA ALA A 38 -8.41 11.07 4.89
C ALA A 38 -9.21 10.69 3.64
N LEU A 39 -9.54 9.41 3.46
CA LEU A 39 -10.38 8.92 2.37
C LEU A 39 -11.81 9.48 2.40
N ALA A 40 -12.29 9.95 3.57
CA ALA A 40 -13.63 10.53 3.71
C ALA A 40 -13.70 11.99 3.30
N SER A 41 -12.58 12.71 3.42
CA SER A 41 -12.55 14.18 3.40
C SER A 41 -11.71 14.75 2.26
N LYS A 42 -10.88 13.93 1.59
CA LYS A 42 -9.91 14.40 0.60
C LYS A 42 -10.04 13.70 -0.74
N LYS A 43 -9.68 14.43 -1.80
CA LYS A 43 -9.35 13.87 -3.12
C LYS A 43 -7.84 13.68 -3.22
N PHE A 44 -7.45 12.67 -3.99
CA PHE A 44 -6.08 12.21 -4.16
C PHE A 44 -5.69 12.22 -5.64
N ASP A 45 -6.26 13.14 -6.42
CA ASP A 45 -6.00 13.25 -7.84
C ASP A 45 -4.50 13.40 -8.13
N GLY A 46 -3.99 12.56 -9.03
CA GLY A 46 -2.57 12.53 -9.37
C GLY A 46 -1.68 11.94 -8.28
N LYS A 47 -2.25 11.27 -7.26
CA LYS A 47 -1.52 10.43 -6.32
C LYS A 47 -1.63 8.97 -6.72
N SER A 48 -0.56 8.24 -6.43
CA SER A 48 -0.50 6.80 -6.59
C SER A 48 -0.02 6.17 -5.29
N LEU A 49 -0.60 5.03 -4.94
CA LEU A 49 -0.23 4.22 -3.78
C LEU A 49 -0.16 2.75 -4.20
N PHE A 50 0.94 2.10 -3.86
CA PHE A 50 1.12 0.66 -3.96
C PHE A 50 1.20 0.10 -2.54
N LEU A 51 0.44 -0.96 -2.24
CA LEU A 51 0.51 -1.67 -0.97
C LEU A 51 1.01 -3.09 -1.18
N GLY A 52 2.19 -3.41 -0.65
CA GLY A 52 2.72 -4.77 -0.58
C GLY A 52 2.42 -5.41 0.77
N ILE A 53 1.98 -6.66 0.78
CA ILE A 53 1.64 -7.40 2.00
C ILE A 53 2.45 -8.70 2.03
N ALA A 54 3.33 -8.83 3.03
CA ALA A 54 4.05 -10.08 3.30
C ALA A 54 3.16 -11.15 3.93
N ASN A 55 3.54 -12.40 3.73
CA ASN A 55 2.99 -13.52 4.48
C ASN A 55 3.67 -13.64 5.85
N THR A 56 3.13 -12.94 6.84
CA THR A 56 3.57 -13.07 8.25
C THR A 56 2.66 -13.98 9.07
N MET A 57 1.87 -14.83 8.42
CA MET A 57 0.92 -15.72 9.08
C MET A 57 1.61 -17.01 9.55
N PRO A 58 1.07 -17.69 10.57
CA PRO A 58 1.49 -19.05 10.91
C PRO A 58 1.36 -20.00 9.71
N PRO A 59 2.20 -21.04 9.60
CA PRO A 59 2.09 -22.05 8.55
C PRO A 59 0.68 -22.65 8.48
N GLY A 60 0.14 -22.76 7.26
CA GLY A 60 -1.20 -23.32 7.02
C GLY A 60 -2.35 -22.35 7.26
N MET A 61 -2.08 -21.10 7.66
CA MET A 61 -3.10 -20.06 7.77
C MET A 61 -3.25 -19.28 6.46
N ASP A 62 -4.49 -19.01 6.05
CA ASP A 62 -4.79 -18.13 4.92
C ASP A 62 -5.28 -16.73 5.35
N THR A 63 -5.38 -15.81 4.39
CA THR A 63 -5.77 -14.42 4.65
C THR A 63 -7.21 -14.27 5.15
N THR A 64 -8.12 -15.19 4.80
CA THR A 64 -9.50 -15.18 5.30
C THR A 64 -9.55 -15.57 6.76
N GLN A 65 -8.76 -16.57 7.15
CA GLN A 65 -8.56 -16.98 8.53
C GLN A 65 -7.90 -15.86 9.33
N ALA A 66 -6.88 -15.20 8.79
CA ALA A 66 -6.20 -14.08 9.47
C ALA A 66 -7.10 -12.86 9.71
N VAL A 67 -8.08 -12.60 8.85
CA VAL A 67 -9.10 -11.55 9.08
C VAL A 67 -10.01 -11.91 10.24
N SER A 68 -10.40 -13.19 10.37
CA SER A 68 -11.29 -13.68 11.42
C SER A 68 -10.59 -13.95 12.76
N ASP A 69 -9.26 -14.10 12.74
CA ASP A 69 -8.47 -14.42 13.92
C ASP A 69 -8.48 -13.27 14.94
N THR A 70 -8.62 -13.63 16.21
CA THR A 70 -8.63 -12.69 17.35
C THR A 70 -7.31 -12.71 18.12
N SER A 71 -6.38 -13.62 17.78
CA SER A 71 -5.08 -13.68 18.41
C SER A 71 -4.29 -12.36 18.25
N GLY A 72 -3.46 -12.08 19.26
CA GLY A 72 -2.59 -10.89 19.24
C GLY A 72 -1.52 -10.96 18.14
N ASN A 73 -1.02 -12.16 17.85
CA ASN A 73 0.10 -12.36 16.92
C ASN A 73 -0.24 -11.97 15.47
N ASN A 74 -1.50 -12.15 15.05
CA ASN A 74 -1.94 -11.75 13.70
C ASN A 74 -2.51 -10.32 13.63
N GLY A 75 -2.38 -9.53 14.70
CA GLY A 75 -2.91 -8.16 14.74
C GLY A 75 -2.35 -7.26 13.64
N HIS A 76 -1.10 -7.49 13.23
CA HIS A 76 -0.44 -6.75 12.17
C HIS A 76 -1.05 -7.01 10.79
N ILE A 77 -1.05 -8.27 10.34
CA ILE A 77 -1.58 -8.64 9.02
C ILE A 77 -3.08 -8.31 8.91
N ARG A 78 -3.85 -8.50 9.99
CA ARG A 78 -5.27 -8.12 10.03
C ARG A 78 -5.47 -6.62 9.82
N ALA A 79 -4.60 -5.78 10.38
CA ALA A 79 -4.68 -4.33 10.19
C ALA A 79 -4.36 -3.91 8.75
N ILE A 80 -3.36 -4.54 8.12
CA ILE A 80 -3.00 -4.27 6.72
C ILE A 80 -4.11 -4.73 5.76
N LEU A 81 -4.68 -5.92 5.97
CA LEU A 81 -5.82 -6.38 5.17
C LEU A 81 -7.05 -5.47 5.34
N ALA A 82 -7.28 -4.94 6.54
CA ALA A 82 -8.33 -3.94 6.77
C ALA A 82 -8.04 -2.59 6.08
N LEU A 83 -6.76 -2.20 5.97
CA LEU A 83 -6.33 -1.00 5.25
C LEU A 83 -6.58 -1.14 3.74
N ASP A 84 -6.16 -2.25 3.14
CA ASP A 84 -6.45 -2.56 1.74
C ASP A 84 -7.96 -2.47 1.48
N LYS A 85 -8.76 -3.18 2.28
CA LYS A 85 -10.22 -3.15 2.14
C LYS A 85 -10.78 -1.73 2.21
N ALA A 86 -10.30 -0.90 3.14
CA ALA A 86 -10.79 0.46 3.32
C ALA A 86 -10.45 1.39 2.13
N ILE A 87 -9.29 1.21 1.50
CA ILE A 87 -8.89 1.97 0.31
C ILE A 87 -9.65 1.46 -0.92
N SER A 88 -9.68 0.15 -1.12
CA SER A 88 -10.34 -0.53 -2.24
C SER A 88 -11.86 -0.29 -2.28
N SER A 89 -12.51 -0.16 -1.11
CA SER A 89 -13.95 0.08 -1.03
C SER A 89 -14.38 1.54 -1.28
N ARG A 90 -13.45 2.45 -1.59
CA ARG A 90 -13.73 3.87 -1.84
C ARG A 90 -13.30 4.31 -3.24
N PRO A 91 -14.04 3.88 -4.29
CA PRO A 91 -13.81 4.38 -5.64
C PRO A 91 -14.11 5.89 -5.73
N GLY A 92 -13.52 6.57 -6.71
CA GLY A 92 -13.79 7.99 -6.97
C GLY A 92 -13.02 8.99 -6.09
N THR A 93 -12.03 8.54 -5.33
CA THR A 93 -11.10 9.39 -4.57
C THR A 93 -10.03 10.03 -5.45
N GLY A 94 -9.85 9.57 -6.69
CA GLY A 94 -8.77 10.01 -7.58
C GLY A 94 -7.41 9.35 -7.30
N LEU A 95 -7.34 8.52 -6.26
CA LEU A 95 -6.16 7.74 -5.90
C LEU A 95 -5.98 6.59 -6.91
N LYS A 96 -4.83 6.53 -7.57
CA LYS A 96 -4.41 5.32 -8.29
C LYS A 96 -3.89 4.33 -7.25
N TYR A 97 -4.61 3.24 -7.03
CA TYR A 97 -4.29 2.26 -5.99
C TYR A 97 -4.13 0.85 -6.55
N THR A 98 -3.20 0.08 -5.99
CA THR A 98 -3.12 -1.36 -6.18
C THR A 98 -2.53 -2.01 -4.93
N CYS A 99 -2.91 -3.26 -4.69
CA CYS A 99 -2.45 -4.09 -3.58
C CYS A 99 -1.93 -5.41 -4.13
N LYS A 100 -0.82 -5.93 -3.56
CA LYS A 100 -0.30 -7.25 -3.87
C LYS A 100 0.09 -7.98 -2.59
N PHE A 101 -0.39 -9.21 -2.46
CA PHE A 101 0.00 -10.14 -1.41
C PHE A 101 1.11 -11.06 -1.92
N TYR A 102 2.15 -11.25 -1.11
CA TYR A 102 3.31 -12.09 -1.45
C TYR A 102 3.29 -13.34 -0.56
N ASN A 103 2.81 -14.46 -1.11
CA ASN A 103 2.68 -15.73 -0.38
C ASN A 103 4.03 -16.29 0.08
N ASP A 104 5.07 -16.09 -0.73
CA ASP A 104 6.40 -16.69 -0.57
C ASP A 104 7.39 -15.77 0.14
N ASP A 105 6.96 -14.56 0.51
CA ASP A 105 7.81 -13.56 1.15
C ASP A 105 7.34 -13.26 2.56
N ASP A 106 8.30 -13.26 3.48
CA ASP A 106 8.09 -12.85 4.86
C ASP A 106 8.44 -11.37 5.06
N HIS A 107 8.48 -10.94 6.33
CA HIS A 107 8.81 -9.57 6.67
C HIS A 107 10.17 -9.10 6.12
N SER A 108 11.15 -10.00 6.06
CA SER A 108 12.53 -9.68 5.69
C SER A 108 12.76 -9.71 4.18
N SER A 109 12.01 -10.53 3.44
CA SER A 109 12.21 -10.69 1.98
C SER A 109 11.28 -9.82 1.13
N VAL A 110 10.09 -9.48 1.64
CA VAL A 110 9.09 -8.71 0.87
C VAL A 110 9.55 -7.34 0.36
N PRO A 111 10.41 -6.56 1.05
CA PRO A 111 10.69 -5.19 0.64
C PRO A 111 11.25 -5.09 -0.77
N LEU A 112 12.16 -6.00 -1.13
CA LEU A 112 12.85 -5.96 -2.42
C LEU A 112 11.88 -6.18 -3.60
N ILE A 113 11.05 -7.23 -3.53
CA ILE A 113 10.10 -7.54 -4.60
C ILE A 113 8.94 -6.53 -4.63
N ALA A 114 8.51 -6.03 -3.47
CA ALA A 114 7.48 -5.01 -3.39
C ALA A 114 7.92 -3.66 -3.97
N GLU A 115 9.18 -3.26 -3.74
CA GLU A 115 9.76 -2.07 -4.36
C GLU A 115 9.80 -2.19 -5.89
N TYR A 116 10.24 -3.33 -6.40
CA TYR A 116 10.26 -3.60 -7.83
C TYR A 116 8.86 -3.44 -8.46
N ASP A 117 7.85 -4.11 -7.92
CA ASP A 117 6.49 -4.04 -8.44
C ASP A 117 5.87 -2.65 -8.29
N ALA A 118 6.17 -1.95 -7.20
CA ALA A 118 5.72 -0.58 -6.99
C ALA A 118 6.29 0.38 -8.04
N LEU A 119 7.58 0.27 -8.36
CA LEU A 119 8.20 1.08 -9.41
C LEU A 119 7.54 0.81 -10.77
N HIS A 120 7.31 -0.45 -11.12
CA HIS A 120 6.57 -0.81 -12.34
C HIS A 120 5.16 -0.20 -12.35
N PHE A 121 4.43 -0.23 -11.23
CA PHE A 121 3.11 0.37 -11.10
C PHE A 121 3.13 1.91 -11.24
N LEU A 122 4.09 2.57 -10.59
CA LEU A 122 4.23 4.04 -10.56
C LEU A 122 4.61 4.60 -11.93
N TYR A 123 5.50 3.92 -12.64
CA TYR A 123 6.04 4.36 -13.92
C TYR A 123 5.40 3.69 -15.14
N LYS A 124 4.32 2.90 -14.94
CA LYS A 124 3.56 2.32 -16.05
C LYS A 124 3.14 3.40 -17.06
N GLY A 125 3.56 3.21 -18.32
CA GLY A 125 3.29 4.14 -19.43
C GLY A 125 4.15 5.40 -19.46
N PHE A 126 5.20 5.50 -18.63
CA PHE A 126 6.12 6.63 -18.64
C PHE A 126 6.89 6.74 -19.96
N GLY A 127 7.31 5.62 -20.55
CA GLY A 127 8.02 5.59 -21.83
C GLY A 127 7.22 6.21 -22.98
N ASP A 128 5.92 5.92 -23.07
CA ASP A 128 5.05 6.49 -24.11
C ASP A 128 4.84 7.99 -23.92
N LYS A 129 4.70 8.44 -22.67
CA LYS A 129 4.64 9.87 -22.33
C LYS A 129 5.91 10.61 -22.71
N LEU A 130 7.08 10.01 -22.45
CA LEU A 130 8.36 10.61 -22.79
C LEU A 130 8.50 10.78 -24.31
N LYS A 131 8.16 9.73 -25.08
CA LYS A 131 8.15 9.78 -26.56
C LYS A 131 7.19 10.84 -27.11
N ALA A 132 6.01 10.99 -26.49
CA ALA A 132 5.04 12.00 -26.91
C ALA A 132 5.53 13.44 -26.66
N LEU A 133 6.33 13.65 -25.62
CA LEU A 133 6.93 14.96 -25.30
C LEU A 133 8.07 15.34 -26.25
N GLN A 134 8.78 14.35 -26.80
CA GLN A 134 9.90 14.56 -27.73
C GLN A 134 9.46 14.85 -29.18
N LYS A 135 8.17 14.69 -29.49
CA LYS A 135 7.59 14.94 -30.83
C LYS A 135 7.04 16.37 -31.00
N LYS A 136 7.42 17.30 -30.12
CA LYS A 136 7.10 18.73 -30.18
C LYS A 136 8.37 19.53 -30.40
#